data_AF-A0A928MA04-F1
#
_entry.id   AF-A0A928MA04-F1
#
_cell.length_a   1.000
_cell.length_b   1.000
_cell.length_c   1.000
_cell.angle_alpha   90.00
_cell.angle_beta   90.00
_cell.angle_gamma   90.00
#
_symmetry.space_group_name_H-M   'P 1'
#
loop_
_entity.id
_entity.type
_entity.pdbx_description
1 polymer ?
#
loop_
_entity_poly.entity_id
_entity_poly.type
_entity_poly.pdbx_seq_one_letter_code
_entity_poly.pdbx_strand_id
1 'polypeptide(L)'
;MSHAQNKTRKTLNAFVSGCSFQDNCGIIDIKGGGSAYGGKWRPNPNKPNDMAFVGEPNSRQRHFIPTKKGGYWVEGKYNENGKAEMIRHETGHAEGSGHSNPHDHKIEWVGPDNHPEWGEIINYPDGNVPDFKNYYMNGATAMVNYNPETLRFKTISEFKWSMNCGAEVVIEWKDKEFGIWSNRNTIRITSDSSTEQNFYSADDALEYQVCGDRLRDVITQVTVIDRTV
;
A
#
# COMPACT_ATOMS: atom_id res chain seq x y z
N MET A 1 -59.37 -28.08 -22.98
CA MET A 1 -58.79 -27.00 -23.78
C MET A 1 -57.95 -26.14 -22.83
N SER A 2 -56.74 -26.60 -22.49
CA SER A 2 -55.46 -25.95 -22.84
C SER A 2 -55.50 -24.41 -22.87
N HIS A 3 -54.81 -23.77 -21.94
CA HIS A 3 -53.53 -23.11 -22.24
C HIS A 3 -52.89 -22.56 -20.96
N ALA A 4 -51.62 -22.92 -20.79
CA ALA A 4 -50.71 -22.36 -19.81
C ALA A 4 -50.41 -20.89 -20.15
N GLN A 5 -50.28 -20.03 -19.14
CA GLN A 5 -49.63 -18.73 -19.30
C GLN A 5 -48.51 -18.55 -18.27
N ASN A 6 -47.33 -18.77 -18.83
CA ASN A 6 -45.98 -18.26 -18.56
C ASN A 6 -45.77 -17.32 -17.35
N LYS A 7 -44.85 -17.77 -16.48
CA LYS A 7 -44.00 -16.91 -15.64
C LYS A 7 -43.06 -16.11 -16.54
N THR A 8 -42.87 -14.83 -16.24
CA THR A 8 -41.63 -14.14 -16.67
C THR A 8 -41.23 -13.14 -15.60
N ARG A 9 -40.29 -13.55 -14.75
CA ARG A 9 -39.48 -12.65 -13.91
C ARG A 9 -38.60 -11.85 -14.85
N LYS A 10 -38.71 -10.52 -14.84
CA LYS A 10 -37.75 -9.63 -15.51
C LYS A 10 -36.44 -9.70 -14.75
N THR A 11 -35.48 -10.42 -15.33
CA THR A 11 -34.07 -10.41 -14.93
C THR A 11 -33.43 -9.12 -15.44
N LEU A 12 -32.79 -8.38 -14.54
CA LEU A 12 -31.86 -7.30 -14.87
C LEU A 12 -30.63 -7.92 -15.52
N ASN A 13 -30.44 -7.65 -16.82
CA ASN A 13 -29.20 -7.95 -17.52
C ASN A 13 -28.19 -6.85 -17.17
N ALA A 14 -27.32 -7.13 -16.19
CA ALA A 14 -26.04 -6.44 -16.08
C ALA A 14 -25.06 -7.12 -17.04
N PHE A 15 -24.52 -6.33 -17.96
CA PHE A 15 -23.47 -6.73 -18.89
C PHE A 15 -22.23 -7.16 -18.10
N VAL A 16 -21.94 -8.47 -18.06
CA VAL A 16 -20.67 -9.00 -17.58
C VAL A 16 -19.75 -9.07 -18.80
N SER A 17 -18.85 -8.10 -18.94
CA SER A 17 -17.71 -8.23 -19.85
C SER A 17 -16.72 -9.19 -19.19
N GLY A 18 -16.53 -10.35 -19.81
CA GLY A 18 -15.74 -11.44 -19.29
C GLY A 18 -14.24 -11.15 -19.29
N CYS A 19 -13.63 -11.25 -18.10
CA CYS A 19 -12.30 -11.83 -17.95
C CYS A 19 -12.49 -13.13 -17.17
N SER A 20 -12.24 -14.26 -17.83
CA SER A 20 -12.30 -15.59 -17.24
C SER A 20 -11.19 -15.73 -16.19
N PHE A 21 -11.54 -15.66 -14.90
CA PHE A 21 -10.71 -16.25 -13.85
C PHE A 21 -10.80 -17.78 -14.01
N GLN A 22 -9.71 -18.40 -14.43
CA GLN A 22 -9.59 -19.85 -14.30
C GLN A 22 -9.33 -20.18 -12.83
N ASP A 23 -10.35 -20.77 -12.21
CA ASP A 23 -10.25 -21.40 -10.90
C ASP A 23 -9.27 -22.56 -10.96
N ASN A 24 -8.13 -22.43 -10.29
CA ASN A 24 -7.36 -23.57 -9.81
C ASN A 24 -7.26 -23.46 -8.30
N CYS A 25 -8.09 -24.27 -7.64
CA CYS A 25 -8.07 -24.53 -6.22
C CYS A 25 -6.71 -25.14 -5.83
N GLY A 26 -5.91 -24.35 -5.12
CA GLY A 26 -4.76 -24.80 -4.36
C GLY A 26 -4.58 -23.81 -3.22
N ILE A 27 -4.69 -24.28 -1.97
CA ILE A 27 -4.32 -23.49 -0.80
C ILE A 27 -2.81 -23.28 -0.89
N ILE A 28 -2.41 -22.14 -1.45
CA ILE A 28 -1.04 -21.65 -1.47
C ILE A 28 -0.91 -20.63 -0.34
N ASP A 29 -0.04 -20.92 0.62
CA ASP A 29 0.50 -19.91 1.54
C ASP A 29 1.22 -18.85 0.70
N ILE A 30 0.53 -17.75 0.39
CA ILE A 30 1.11 -16.67 -0.40
C ILE A 30 1.93 -15.80 0.55
N LYS A 31 3.21 -16.16 0.69
CA LYS A 31 4.25 -15.35 1.35
C LYS A 31 4.42 -14.04 0.56
N GLY A 32 3.74 -12.99 0.98
CA GLY A 32 3.92 -11.63 0.47
C GLY A 32 5.16 -10.99 1.09
N GLY A 33 6.17 -10.72 0.26
CA GLY A 33 7.44 -10.09 0.63
C GLY A 33 8.61 -10.77 -0.07
N GLY A 34 8.75 -10.55 -1.38
CA GLY A 34 9.80 -11.15 -2.22
C GLY A 34 9.62 -12.65 -2.44
N SER A 35 9.63 -13.10 -3.70
CA SER A 35 9.56 -14.54 -3.98
C SER A 35 10.80 -15.24 -3.41
N ALA A 36 10.64 -15.99 -2.32
CA ALA A 36 11.66 -16.91 -1.80
C ALA A 36 12.11 -17.97 -2.83
N TYR A 37 11.43 -18.06 -3.98
CA TYR A 37 11.67 -19.02 -5.07
C TYR A 37 11.93 -18.36 -6.45
N GLY A 38 12.38 -17.10 -6.49
CA GLY A 38 12.83 -16.44 -7.74
C GLY A 38 11.75 -16.03 -8.77
N GLY A 39 10.47 -16.07 -8.42
CA GLY A 39 9.38 -15.51 -9.24
C GLY A 39 9.28 -13.99 -9.15
N LYS A 40 8.58 -13.40 -10.13
CA LYS A 40 8.27 -11.96 -10.11
C LYS A 40 7.42 -11.60 -8.89
N TRP A 41 7.66 -10.43 -8.31
CA TRP A 41 6.81 -9.84 -7.29
C TRP A 41 5.37 -9.74 -7.78
N ARG A 42 4.43 -9.94 -6.86
CA ARG A 42 3.00 -9.80 -7.08
C ARG A 42 2.39 -9.10 -5.87
N PRO A 43 1.38 -8.26 -6.07
CA PRO A 43 0.72 -7.61 -4.96
C PRO A 43 0.05 -8.65 -4.07
N ASN A 44 0.13 -8.48 -2.76
CA ASN A 44 -0.63 -9.31 -1.84
C ASN A 44 -2.08 -8.80 -1.80
N PRO A 45 -3.07 -9.60 -2.21
CA PRO A 45 -4.48 -9.17 -2.23
C PRO A 45 -5.03 -8.82 -0.84
N ASN A 46 -4.33 -9.21 0.24
CA ASN A 46 -4.68 -8.91 1.62
C ASN A 46 -3.93 -7.70 2.21
N LYS A 47 -3.09 -7.03 1.41
CA LYS A 47 -2.40 -5.78 1.74
C LYS A 47 -2.92 -4.68 0.78
N PRO A 48 -3.86 -3.82 1.22
CA PRO A 48 -4.47 -2.80 0.36
C PRO A 48 -3.49 -1.94 -0.45
N ASN A 49 -2.38 -1.51 0.16
CA ASN A 49 -1.37 -0.70 -0.52
C ASN A 49 -0.66 -1.45 -1.65
N ASP A 50 -0.45 -2.76 -1.53
CA ASP A 50 0.18 -3.54 -2.60
C ASP A 50 -0.67 -3.51 -3.87
N MET A 51 -1.99 -3.55 -3.70
CA MET A 51 -2.93 -3.52 -4.82
C MET A 51 -2.91 -2.19 -5.57
N ALA A 52 -2.48 -1.09 -4.95
CA ALA A 52 -2.36 0.20 -5.61
C ALA A 52 -1.23 0.25 -6.67
N PHE A 53 -0.26 -0.67 -6.62
CA PHE A 53 0.83 -0.73 -7.61
C PHE A 53 0.41 -1.27 -8.98
N VAL A 54 -0.76 -1.91 -9.07
CA VAL A 54 -1.27 -2.49 -10.33
C VAL A 54 -2.66 -1.96 -10.65
N GLY A 55 -2.90 -1.65 -11.91
CA GLY A 55 -4.15 -1.06 -12.38
C GLY A 55 -4.38 -1.31 -13.86
N GLU A 56 -5.41 -0.69 -14.43
CA GLU A 56 -5.67 -0.82 -15.86
C GLU A 56 -4.57 -0.11 -16.68
N PRO A 57 -4.05 -0.73 -17.75
CA PRO A 57 -3.09 -0.09 -18.64
C PRO A 57 -3.49 1.30 -19.12
N ASN A 58 -2.53 2.22 -19.15
CA ASN A 58 -2.69 3.58 -19.65
C ASN A 58 -3.86 4.34 -19.00
N SER A 59 -4.09 4.10 -17.70
CA SER A 59 -5.17 4.72 -16.94
C SER A 59 -4.69 5.42 -15.66
N ARG A 60 -5.62 6.13 -15.03
CA ARG A 60 -5.54 6.56 -13.63
C ARG A 60 -6.65 5.90 -12.86
N GLN A 61 -6.39 5.46 -11.64
CA GLN A 61 -7.42 4.89 -10.78
C GLN A 61 -7.27 5.45 -9.38
N ARG A 62 -8.40 5.71 -8.72
CA ARG A 62 -8.41 6.03 -7.30
C ARG A 62 -8.72 4.80 -6.47
N HIS A 63 -7.96 4.59 -5.42
CA HIS A 63 -8.16 3.49 -4.49
C HIS A 63 -8.36 4.05 -3.08
N PHE A 64 -9.42 3.62 -2.42
CA PHE A 64 -9.57 3.90 -0.99
C PHE A 64 -8.88 2.79 -0.21
N ILE A 65 -7.92 3.16 0.63
CA ILE A 65 -7.12 2.29 1.49
C ILE A 65 -7.72 2.32 2.90
N PRO A 66 -8.46 1.29 3.33
CA PRO A 66 -9.02 1.25 4.68
C PRO A 66 -7.90 0.99 5.70
N THR A 67 -7.89 1.75 6.78
CA THR A 67 -7.00 1.53 7.93
C THR A 67 -7.82 1.39 9.22
N LYS A 68 -7.17 1.04 10.34
CA LYS A 68 -7.79 1.07 11.67
C LYS A 68 -8.43 2.43 12.00
N LYS A 69 -7.95 3.52 11.38
CA LYS A 69 -8.35 4.91 11.63
C LYS A 69 -9.24 5.52 10.53
N GLY A 70 -9.93 4.69 9.76
CA GLY A 70 -10.90 5.12 8.74
C GLY A 70 -10.40 4.90 7.31
N GLY A 71 -9.17 5.30 7.02
CA GLY A 71 -8.54 5.12 5.70
C GLY A 71 -8.26 6.42 4.95
N TYR A 72 -7.69 6.30 3.76
CA TYR A 72 -7.30 7.42 2.91
C TYR A 72 -7.42 7.07 1.42
N TRP A 73 -7.40 8.08 0.57
CA TRP A 73 -7.39 7.88 -0.88
C TRP A 73 -5.96 7.87 -1.42
N VAL A 74 -5.75 7.02 -2.43
CA VAL A 74 -4.58 7.07 -3.29
C VAL A 74 -5.01 7.17 -4.75
N GLU A 75 -4.27 7.89 -5.58
CA GLU A 75 -4.44 7.90 -7.04
C GLU A 75 -3.20 7.30 -7.70
N GLY A 76 -3.38 6.16 -8.37
CA GLY A 76 -2.32 5.52 -9.16
C GLY A 76 -2.39 5.95 -10.62
N LYS A 77 -1.24 6.27 -11.20
CA LYS A 77 -1.05 6.45 -12.64
C LYS A 77 -0.31 5.24 -13.21
N TYR A 78 -0.90 4.56 -14.19
CA TYR A 78 -0.42 3.27 -14.68
C TYR A 78 0.08 3.33 -16.12
N ASN A 79 1.21 2.69 -16.40
CA ASN A 79 1.76 2.57 -17.75
C ASN A 79 1.00 1.54 -18.62
N GLU A 80 1.49 1.30 -19.84
CA GLU A 80 0.92 0.33 -20.79
C GLU A 80 0.86 -1.11 -20.30
N ASN A 81 1.61 -1.45 -19.25
CA ASN A 81 1.62 -2.78 -18.63
C ASN A 81 0.75 -2.84 -17.36
N GLY A 82 0.02 -1.77 -17.04
CA GLY A 82 -0.80 -1.69 -15.84
C GLY A 82 0.02 -1.54 -14.55
N LYS A 83 1.29 -1.15 -14.66
CA LYS A 83 2.17 -0.92 -13.51
C LYS A 83 2.18 0.55 -13.13
N ALA A 84 2.13 0.84 -11.84
CA ALA A 84 2.21 2.21 -11.34
C ALA A 84 3.53 2.86 -11.76
N GLU A 85 3.44 4.08 -12.29
CA GLU A 85 4.56 5.00 -12.52
C GLU A 85 4.60 6.10 -11.45
N MET A 86 3.43 6.43 -10.91
CA MET A 86 3.24 7.42 -9.86
C MET A 86 2.10 6.97 -8.97
N ILE A 87 2.26 7.13 -7.65
CA ILE A 87 1.17 7.03 -6.68
C ILE A 87 1.09 8.34 -5.92
N ARG A 88 -0.11 8.92 -5.88
CA ARG A 88 -0.47 10.08 -5.07
C ARG A 88 -1.15 9.61 -3.79
N HIS A 89 -0.68 10.05 -2.64
CA HIS A 89 -1.28 9.81 -1.34
C HIS A 89 -2.06 11.03 -0.85
N GLU A 90 -3.30 10.81 -0.41
CA GLU A 90 -4.11 11.81 0.30
C GLU A 90 -4.16 11.48 1.80
N THR A 91 -2.99 11.38 2.42
CA THR A 91 -2.87 11.10 3.85
C THR A 91 -2.65 12.38 4.65
N GLY A 92 -3.49 12.59 5.66
CA GLY A 92 -3.19 13.51 6.76
C GLY A 92 -2.50 12.71 7.86
N HIS A 93 -1.26 13.03 8.18
CA HIS A 93 -0.54 12.45 9.31
C HIS A 93 -0.42 13.47 10.45
N ALA A 94 0.09 13.02 11.60
CA ALA A 94 0.39 13.87 12.74
C ALA A 94 1.37 15.00 12.35
N GLU A 95 1.35 16.09 13.14
CA GLU A 95 2.29 17.20 12.98
C GLU A 95 3.75 16.68 13.00
N GLY A 96 4.53 17.03 11.97
CA GLY A 96 5.90 16.52 11.80
C GLY A 96 6.06 15.36 10.83
N SER A 97 5.00 14.92 10.13
CA SER A 97 5.12 13.91 9.06
C SER A 97 5.97 14.36 7.86
N GLY A 98 6.28 15.65 7.73
CA GLY A 98 7.24 16.18 6.76
C GLY A 98 6.85 15.99 5.30
N HIS A 99 5.54 15.88 4.99
CA HIS A 99 5.02 15.88 3.63
C HIS A 99 3.76 16.75 3.52
N SER A 100 3.41 17.16 2.30
CA SER A 100 2.13 17.82 2.00
C SER A 100 1.00 16.80 1.90
N ASN A 101 -0.24 17.29 1.92
CA ASN A 101 -1.41 16.49 1.57
C ASN A 101 -2.17 17.19 0.42
N PRO A 102 -2.24 16.59 -0.79
CA PRO A 102 -1.62 15.31 -1.17
C PRO A 102 -0.10 15.41 -1.33
N HIS A 103 0.58 14.26 -1.50
CA HIS A 103 1.95 14.17 -1.99
C HIS A 103 2.08 13.00 -2.97
N ASP A 104 3.10 13.02 -3.82
CA ASP A 104 3.32 12.02 -4.86
C ASP A 104 4.62 11.24 -4.63
N HIS A 105 4.65 10.01 -5.12
CA HIS A 105 5.86 9.23 -5.28
C HIS A 105 5.94 8.62 -6.66
N LYS A 106 7.12 8.72 -7.27
CA LYS A 106 7.45 7.92 -8.46
C LYS A 106 7.62 6.47 -8.02
N ILE A 107 7.10 5.54 -8.80
CA ILE A 107 7.30 4.11 -8.55
C ILE A 107 8.26 3.56 -9.58
N GLU A 108 9.37 3.02 -9.09
CA GLU A 108 10.34 2.30 -9.92
C GLU A 108 10.13 0.79 -9.76
N TRP A 109 10.36 0.04 -10.84
CA TRP A 109 10.25 -1.41 -10.82
C TRP A 109 11.63 -2.02 -10.99
N VAL A 110 12.17 -2.52 -9.88
CA VAL A 110 13.60 -2.80 -9.75
C VAL A 110 13.89 -4.29 -9.54
N GLY A 111 15.13 -4.66 -9.83
CA GLY A 111 15.64 -6.01 -9.56
C GLY A 111 15.09 -7.11 -10.46
N PRO A 112 15.61 -8.34 -10.32
CA PRO A 112 15.21 -9.49 -11.13
C PRO A 112 13.79 -9.98 -10.83
N ASP A 113 13.30 -9.78 -9.61
CA ASP A 113 11.92 -10.08 -9.23
C ASP A 113 10.95 -8.95 -9.63
N ASN A 114 11.44 -7.80 -10.08
CA ASN A 114 10.61 -6.68 -10.54
C ASN A 114 9.58 -6.28 -9.46
N HIS A 115 10.07 -5.91 -8.28
CA HIS A 115 9.25 -5.36 -7.20
C HIS A 115 9.17 -3.83 -7.30
N PRO A 116 8.12 -3.20 -6.75
CA PRO A 116 8.03 -1.75 -6.69
C PRO A 116 8.95 -1.18 -5.60
N GLU A 117 9.62 -0.09 -5.92
CA GLU A 117 10.38 0.75 -4.99
C GLU A 117 9.80 2.17 -5.03
N TRP A 118 9.55 2.73 -3.86
CA TRP A 118 9.07 4.10 -3.71
C TRP A 118 10.22 5.08 -3.94
N GLY A 119 10.03 5.99 -4.88
CA GLY A 119 10.89 7.15 -5.06
C GLY A 119 10.69 8.19 -3.95
N GLU A 120 11.53 9.23 -3.98
CA GLU A 120 11.44 10.33 -3.01
C GLU A 120 10.06 11.00 -3.03
N ILE A 121 9.61 11.42 -1.85
CA ILE A 121 8.38 12.19 -1.67
C ILE A 121 8.46 13.49 -2.50
N ILE A 122 7.41 13.75 -3.27
CA ILE A 122 7.20 15.00 -4.00
C ILE A 122 6.09 15.79 -3.29
N ASN A 123 6.48 16.88 -2.64
CA ASN A 123 5.59 17.74 -1.87
C ASN A 123 5.07 18.94 -2.67
N TYR A 124 3.86 19.38 -2.32
CA TYR A 124 3.13 20.52 -2.85
C TYR A 124 2.77 21.50 -1.72
N PRO A 125 3.75 22.16 -1.08
CA PRO A 125 3.51 23.04 0.08
C PRO A 125 2.65 24.27 -0.26
N ASP A 126 2.63 24.67 -1.53
CA ASP A 126 1.81 25.77 -2.05
C ASP A 126 0.42 25.31 -2.55
N GLY A 127 0.13 24.00 -2.44
CA GLY A 127 -1.11 23.40 -2.94
C GLY A 127 -1.19 23.27 -4.47
N ASN A 128 -0.12 23.58 -5.22
CA ASN A 128 -0.11 23.46 -6.67
C ASN A 128 0.17 22.01 -7.09
N VAL A 129 -0.87 21.18 -6.98
CA VAL A 129 -0.81 19.76 -7.30
C VAL A 129 -0.98 19.53 -8.82
N PRO A 130 -0.04 18.85 -9.49
CA PRO A 130 -0.14 18.60 -10.93
C PRO A 130 -1.25 17.59 -11.24
N ASP A 131 -1.99 17.83 -12.31
CA ASP A 131 -2.89 16.83 -12.89
C ASP A 131 -2.07 15.79 -13.68
N PHE A 132 -2.42 14.52 -13.55
CA PHE A 132 -1.86 13.44 -14.34
C PHE A 132 -2.48 13.46 -15.76
N LYS A 133 -2.14 14.49 -16.53
CA LYS A 133 -2.60 14.71 -17.91
C LYS A 133 -2.26 13.49 -18.80
N ASN A 134 -3.07 13.29 -19.85
CA ASN A 134 -2.95 12.22 -20.88
C ASN A 134 -3.42 10.81 -20.49
N TYR A 135 -3.92 10.60 -19.28
CA TYR A 135 -4.47 9.32 -18.84
C TYR A 135 -5.93 9.51 -18.46
N TYR A 136 -6.80 8.61 -18.96
CA TYR A 136 -8.22 8.64 -18.61
C TYR A 136 -8.40 8.09 -17.18
N MET A 137 -9.42 8.58 -16.48
CA MET A 137 -9.78 8.13 -15.14
C MET A 137 -10.65 6.87 -15.25
N ASN A 138 -10.17 5.74 -14.74
CA ASN A 138 -10.91 4.48 -14.64
C ASN A 138 -11.56 4.31 -13.24
N GLY A 139 -12.20 5.38 -12.77
CA GLY A 139 -13.04 5.36 -11.58
C GLY A 139 -12.29 5.22 -10.25
N ALA A 140 -13.06 4.80 -9.24
CA ALA A 140 -12.61 4.70 -7.85
C ALA A 140 -13.05 3.35 -7.25
N THR A 141 -12.16 2.67 -6.53
CA THR A 141 -12.44 1.37 -5.90
C THR A 141 -12.03 1.39 -4.43
N ALA A 142 -12.81 0.77 -3.56
CA ALA A 142 -12.39 0.52 -2.18
C ALA A 142 -11.62 -0.81 -2.10
N MET A 143 -10.45 -0.78 -1.47
CA MET A 143 -9.63 -1.97 -1.26
C MET A 143 -10.17 -2.84 -0.13
N VAL A 144 -9.57 -4.03 0.03
CA VAL A 144 -9.90 -4.95 1.12
C VAL A 144 -9.83 -4.24 2.47
N ASN A 145 -10.75 -4.60 3.37
CA ASN A 145 -10.80 -4.02 4.70
C ASN A 145 -9.51 -4.27 5.49
N TYR A 146 -9.20 -3.32 6.38
CA TYR A 146 -8.10 -3.42 7.33
C TYR A 146 -8.14 -4.76 8.10
N ASN A 147 -7.00 -5.46 8.10
CA ASN A 147 -6.78 -6.66 8.90
C ASN A 147 -5.39 -6.60 9.55
N PRO A 148 -5.30 -6.51 10.89
CA PRO A 148 -4.01 -6.40 11.57
C PRO A 148 -3.09 -7.61 11.34
N GLU A 149 -3.67 -8.81 11.17
CA GLU A 149 -2.88 -10.03 10.97
C GLU A 149 -2.23 -10.11 9.59
N THR A 150 -2.82 -9.50 8.56
CA THR A 150 -2.25 -9.52 7.21
C THR A 150 -1.22 -8.41 7.02
N LEU A 151 -1.32 -7.33 7.80
CA LEU A 151 -0.39 -6.20 7.75
C LEU A 151 0.84 -6.39 8.65
N ARG A 152 0.74 -7.13 9.76
CA ARG A 152 1.88 -7.28 10.68
C ARG A 152 3.11 -7.87 10.01
N PHE A 153 4.28 -7.36 10.37
CA PHE A 153 5.55 -7.98 10.00
C PHE A 153 5.67 -9.34 10.68
N LYS A 154 5.89 -10.40 9.90
CA LYS A 154 6.11 -11.75 10.45
C LYS A 154 7.56 -11.95 10.89
N THR A 155 8.48 -11.21 10.27
CA THR A 155 9.91 -11.30 10.55
C THR A 155 10.56 -9.92 10.51
N ILE A 156 11.70 -9.77 11.19
CA ILE A 156 12.54 -8.57 11.09
C ILE A 156 12.99 -8.36 9.63
N SER A 157 13.28 -9.43 8.90
CA SER A 157 13.68 -9.34 7.49
C SER A 157 12.60 -8.73 6.61
N GLU A 158 11.32 -8.99 6.90
CA GLU A 158 10.21 -8.37 6.18
C GLU A 158 10.18 -6.86 6.42
N PHE A 159 10.38 -6.42 7.67
CA PHE A 159 10.50 -4.99 7.99
C PHE A 159 11.67 -4.33 7.25
N LYS A 160 12.86 -4.96 7.30
CA LYS A 160 14.04 -4.46 6.60
C LYS A 160 13.82 -4.38 5.10
N TRP A 161 13.13 -5.37 4.52
CA TRP A 161 12.80 -5.36 3.10
C TRP A 161 11.87 -4.20 2.75
N SER A 162 10.79 -3.98 3.51
CA SER A 162 9.92 -2.81 3.30
C SER A 162 10.69 -1.49 3.38
N MET A 163 11.55 -1.33 4.39
CA MET A 163 12.39 -0.13 4.49
C MET A 163 13.32 0.03 3.28
N ASN A 164 13.91 -1.05 2.77
CA ASN A 164 14.73 -1.00 1.57
C ASN A 164 13.93 -0.65 0.30
N CYS A 165 12.63 -0.95 0.26
CA CYS A 165 11.74 -0.57 -0.84
C CYS A 165 11.19 0.87 -0.71
N GLY A 166 11.67 1.67 0.24
CA GLY A 166 11.20 3.05 0.46
C GLY A 166 9.83 3.12 1.15
N ALA A 167 9.47 2.13 1.94
CA ALA A 167 8.14 2.07 2.55
C ALA A 167 7.86 3.18 3.57
N GLU A 168 6.60 3.58 3.62
CA GLU A 168 5.98 4.31 4.71
C GLU A 168 5.19 3.33 5.60
N VAL A 169 5.37 3.41 6.91
CA VAL A 169 4.78 2.48 7.89
C VAL A 169 4.29 3.27 9.09
N VAL A 170 3.09 2.94 9.57
CA VAL A 170 2.52 3.47 10.81
C VAL A 170 2.24 2.30 11.74
N ILE A 171 2.81 2.35 12.95
CA ILE A 171 2.65 1.32 13.99
C ILE A 171 2.08 1.91 15.27
N GLU A 172 1.42 1.07 16.05
CA GLU A 172 0.96 1.36 17.40
C GLU A 172 1.62 0.39 18.38
N TRP A 173 2.23 0.94 19.43
CA TRP A 173 2.85 0.18 20.52
C TRP A 173 2.59 0.84 21.88
N LYS A 174 1.99 0.08 22.81
CA LYS A 174 1.58 0.58 24.15
C LYS A 174 0.78 1.89 24.05
N ASP A 175 -0.24 1.89 23.19
CA ASP A 175 -1.16 3.02 22.95
C ASP A 175 -0.49 4.30 22.39
N LYS A 176 0.72 4.19 21.82
CA LYS A 176 1.40 5.29 21.12
C LYS A 176 1.63 4.97 19.66
N GLU A 177 1.39 5.95 18.80
CA GLU A 177 1.67 5.86 17.38
C GLU A 177 3.11 6.27 17.05
N PHE A 178 3.71 5.53 16.12
CA PHE A 178 4.97 5.87 15.51
C PHE A 178 4.84 5.76 14.00
N GLY A 179 5.29 6.78 13.30
CA GLY A 179 5.49 6.70 11.85
C GLY A 179 6.95 6.40 11.54
N ILE A 180 7.17 5.59 10.52
CA ILE A 180 8.48 5.15 10.04
C ILE A 180 8.48 5.34 8.53
N TRP A 181 9.26 6.30 8.05
CA TRP A 181 9.33 6.66 6.63
C TRP A 181 10.72 6.34 6.11
N SER A 182 10.80 5.46 5.12
CA SER A 182 12.02 5.22 4.39
C SER A 182 12.07 6.09 3.14
N ASN A 183 13.17 6.83 2.98
CA ASN A 183 13.46 7.60 1.80
C ASN A 183 14.92 7.37 1.41
N ARG A 184 15.12 6.59 0.34
CA ARG A 184 16.44 6.13 -0.14
C ARG A 184 17.29 5.53 0.97
N ASN A 185 18.29 6.29 1.45
CA ASN A 185 19.28 5.87 2.43
C ASN A 185 18.98 6.40 3.83
N THR A 186 17.79 6.95 4.05
CA THR A 186 17.38 7.52 5.34
C THR A 186 16.07 6.90 5.78
N ILE A 187 16.00 6.54 7.06
CA ILE A 187 14.77 6.10 7.72
C ILE A 187 14.50 7.10 8.82
N ARG A 188 13.34 7.75 8.77
CA ARG A 188 12.89 8.67 9.79
C ARG A 188 11.85 7.98 10.65
N ILE A 189 11.98 8.09 11.97
CA ILE A 189 10.96 7.68 12.93
C ILE A 189 10.43 8.93 13.63
N THR A 190 9.11 9.07 13.71
CA THR A 190 8.46 10.11 14.52
C THR A 190 7.46 9.50 15.49
N SER A 191 7.10 10.27 16.52
CA SER A 191 6.04 9.92 17.47
C SER A 191 5.17 11.14 17.77
N ASP A 192 4.00 10.91 18.34
CA ASP A 192 3.08 11.96 18.81
C ASP A 192 3.72 12.94 19.81
N SER A 193 4.86 12.59 20.41
CA SER A 193 5.63 13.47 21.30
C SER A 193 6.63 14.40 20.60
N SER A 194 6.52 14.53 19.27
CA SER A 194 7.36 15.40 18.42
C SER A 194 8.85 15.06 18.42
N THR A 195 9.22 13.84 18.80
CA THR A 195 10.59 13.33 18.62
C THR A 195 10.75 12.79 17.21
N GLU A 196 11.56 13.48 16.41
CA GLU A 196 12.04 12.99 15.11
C GLU A 196 13.46 12.41 15.28
N GLN A 197 13.70 11.22 14.75
CA GLN A 197 15.03 10.65 14.64
C GLN A 197 15.28 10.05 13.26
N ASN A 198 16.46 10.34 12.71
CA ASN A 198 16.90 9.86 11.41
C ASN A 198 17.97 8.77 11.57
N PHE A 199 17.86 7.73 10.75
CA PHE A 199 18.75 6.57 10.69
C PHE A 199 19.20 6.33 9.25
N TYR A 200 20.32 5.64 9.05
CA TYR A 200 20.87 5.37 7.71
C TYR A 200 20.73 3.92 7.26
N SER A 201 20.18 3.06 8.12
CA SER A 201 19.89 1.68 7.80
C SER A 201 18.72 1.16 8.62
N ALA A 202 18.06 0.11 8.11
CA ALA A 202 17.00 -0.56 8.84
C ALA A 202 17.52 -1.22 10.14
N ASP A 203 18.78 -1.65 10.18
CA ASP A 203 19.38 -2.19 11.40
C ASP A 203 19.56 -1.12 12.47
N ASP A 204 19.94 0.10 12.10
CA ASP A 204 20.06 1.23 13.05
C ASP A 204 18.68 1.67 13.56
N ALA A 205 17.69 1.76 12.66
CA ALA A 205 16.31 2.09 13.01
C ALA A 205 15.70 1.07 13.99
N LEU A 206 16.07 -0.22 13.86
CA LEU A 206 15.63 -1.28 14.77
C LEU A 206 16.15 -1.11 16.21
N GLU A 207 17.20 -0.33 16.46
CA GLU A 207 17.66 -0.04 17.82
C GLU A 207 16.92 1.14 18.48
N TYR A 208 16.01 1.82 17.76
CA TYR A 208 15.20 2.89 18.31
C TYR A 208 14.31 2.40 19.47
N GLN A 209 14.11 3.27 20.46
CA GLN A 209 13.30 2.98 21.65
C GLN A 209 11.85 3.42 21.44
N VAL A 210 10.94 2.45 21.42
CA VAL A 210 9.49 2.67 21.39
C VAL A 210 8.89 2.30 22.74
N CYS A 211 8.48 3.30 23.52
CA CYS A 211 7.90 3.10 24.84
C CYS A 211 8.78 2.26 25.80
N GLY A 212 10.10 2.45 25.70
CA GLY A 212 11.12 1.78 26.52
C GLY A 212 11.53 0.39 26.04
N ASP A 213 10.97 -0.10 24.94
CA ASP A 213 11.40 -1.35 24.28
C ASP A 213 12.13 -1.02 22.98
N ARG A 214 13.11 -1.84 22.59
CA ARG A 214 13.75 -1.68 21.27
C ARG A 214 12.78 -2.09 20.17
N LEU A 215 12.73 -1.33 19.09
CA LEU A 215 11.91 -1.63 17.92
C LEU A 215 12.18 -3.06 17.40
N ARG A 216 13.45 -3.49 17.39
CA ARG A 216 13.86 -4.86 17.04
C ARG A 216 13.10 -5.95 17.78
N ASP A 217 12.85 -5.74 19.07
CA ASP A 217 12.28 -6.75 19.94
C ASP A 217 10.75 -6.81 19.79
N VAL A 218 10.12 -5.74 19.29
CA VAL A 218 8.66 -5.59 19.24
C VAL A 218 8.07 -5.53 17.84
N ILE A 219 8.85 -5.27 16.77
CA ILE A 219 8.34 -5.01 15.41
C ILE A 219 7.44 -6.11 14.83
N THR A 220 7.56 -7.35 15.29
CA THR A 220 6.70 -8.47 14.88
C THR A 220 5.43 -8.63 15.73
N GLN A 221 5.30 -7.82 16.77
CA GLN A 221 4.24 -7.82 17.79
C GLN A 221 3.41 -6.52 17.80
N VAL A 222 3.94 -5.44 17.23
CA VAL A 222 3.22 -4.16 17.11
C VAL A 222 1.94 -4.31 16.30
N THR A 223 0.97 -3.44 16.58
CA THR A 223 -0.17 -3.29 15.68
C THR A 223 0.25 -2.41 14.52
N VAL A 224 0.30 -2.96 13.30
CA VAL A 224 0.50 -2.15 12.09
C VAL A 224 -0.83 -1.51 11.73
N ILE A 225 -0.85 -0.17 11.71
CA ILE A 225 -2.01 0.63 11.29
C ILE A 225 -2.03 0.76 9.78
N ASP A 226 -0.86 1.03 9.20
CA ASP A 226 -0.65 1.23 7.78
C ASP A 226 0.77 0.82 7.38
N ARG A 227 0.94 0.33 6.16
CA ARG A 227 2.25 0.08 5.57
C ARG A 227 2.17 -0.04 4.06
N THR A 228 3.19 0.46 3.39
CA THR A 228 3.45 0.21 1.97
C THR A 228 4.52 -0.87 1.79
N VAL A 229 4.37 -1.73 0.77
CA VAL A 229 5.19 -2.92 0.40
C VAL A 229 5.42 -3.99 1.50
#